data_AF-D6SV60-F1
#
_entry.id   AF-D6SV60-F1
#
_cell.length_a   1.000
_cell.length_b   1.000
_cell.length_c   1.000
_cell.angle_alpha   90.00
_cell.angle_beta   90.00
_cell.angle_gamma   90.00
#
_symmetry.space_group_name_H-M   'P 1'
#
loop_
_entity.id
_entity.type
_entity.pdbx_description
1 polymer ?
#
loop_
_entity_poly.entity_id
_entity_poly.type
_entity_poly.pdbx_seq_one_letter_code
_entity_poly.pdbx_strand_id
1 'polypeptide(L)' 'MNHNDTLRPEYPSELIKSGERGKFAKKYREERTNLVYIEPDLFKFFPDSESVNRALRKYFNEHHS' A
#
# COMPACT_ATOMS: atom_id res chain seq x y z
N MET A 1 30.11 0.30 -21.46
CA MET A 1 29.27 0.74 -20.34
C MET A 1 28.79 -0.52 -19.61
N ASN A 2 29.37 -0.84 -18.45
CA ASN A 2 28.97 -2.00 -17.65
C ASN A 2 27.77 -1.60 -16.78
N HIS A 3 26.63 -2.26 -16.97
CA HIS A 3 25.36 -1.95 -16.28
C HIS A 3 25.14 -2.80 -15.02
N ASN A 4 26.16 -2.97 -14.18
CA ASN A 4 26.02 -3.79 -12.96
C ASN A 4 25.82 -2.98 -11.66
N ASP A 5 25.78 -1.65 -11.71
CA ASP A 5 25.78 -0.80 -10.51
C ASP A 5 24.46 -0.07 -10.26
N THR A 6 23.39 -0.79 -9.92
CA THR A 6 22.16 -0.13 -9.38
C THR A 6 21.46 -0.92 -8.28
N LEU A 7 21.89 -2.14 -7.97
CA LEU A 7 21.32 -2.90 -6.86
C LEU A 7 22.00 -2.50 -5.54
N ARG A 8 21.20 -2.22 -4.51
CA ARG A 8 21.75 -1.96 -3.17
C ARG A 8 22.41 -3.24 -2.64
N PRO A 9 23.49 -3.17 -1.83
CA PRO A 9 24.23 -4.33 -1.35
C PRO A 9 23.36 -5.40 -0.66
N GLU A 10 22.28 -5.00 0.01
CA GLU A 10 21.30 -5.88 0.65
C GLU A 10 20.40 -6.65 -0.33
N TYR A 11 20.43 -6.32 -1.63
CA TYR A 11 19.68 -6.99 -2.69
C TYR A 11 20.61 -7.56 -3.77
N PRO A 12 21.44 -8.57 -3.46
CA PRO A 12 22.26 -9.22 -4.46
C PRO A 12 21.40 -9.86 -5.56
N SER A 13 21.93 -9.93 -6.78
CA SER A 13 21.26 -10.53 -7.94
C SER A 13 20.84 -11.98 -7.71
N GLU A 14 21.53 -12.68 -6.80
CA GLU A 14 21.19 -14.03 -6.36
C GLU A 14 19.85 -14.15 -5.60
N LEU A 15 19.32 -13.06 -5.04
CA LEU A 15 17.97 -13.04 -4.47
C LEU A 15 16.90 -12.90 -5.56
N ILE A 16 17.26 -12.35 -6.71
CA ILE A 16 16.36 -12.08 -7.85
C ILE A 16 16.56 -13.18 -8.92
N LYS A 17 16.72 -14.44 -8.50
CA LYS A 17 16.91 -15.59 -9.40
C LYS A 17 15.66 -15.88 -10.26
N SER A 18 14.46 -15.54 -9.77
CA SER A 18 13.19 -15.91 -10.40
C SER A 18 12.09 -14.87 -10.20
N GLY A 19 12.40 -13.59 -10.47
CA GLY A 19 11.41 -12.52 -10.46
C GLY A 19 10.63 -12.45 -11.76
N GLU A 20 9.32 -12.68 -11.72
CA GLU A 20 8.45 -12.37 -12.87
C GLU A 20 8.13 -10.87 -12.89
N ARG A 21 8.61 -10.17 -13.93
CA ARG A 21 8.35 -8.74 -14.09
C ARG A 21 6.85 -8.49 -14.24
N GLY A 22 6.28 -7.74 -13.31
CA GLY A 22 4.87 -7.34 -13.38
C GLY A 22 3.86 -8.36 -12.86
N LYS A 23 4.30 -9.38 -12.10
CA LYS A 23 3.43 -10.41 -11.48
C LYS A 23 2.14 -9.88 -10.84
N PHE A 24 2.21 -8.70 -10.20
CA PHE A 24 1.05 -8.04 -9.58
C PHE A 24 0.60 -6.76 -10.29
N ALA A 25 1.25 -6.37 -11.39
CA ALA A 25 0.99 -5.10 -12.05
C ALA A 25 -0.42 -5.00 -12.66
N LYS A 26 -1.02 -6.14 -13.03
CA LYS A 26 -2.42 -6.21 -13.47
C LYS A 26 -3.37 -6.03 -12.29
N LYS A 27 -3.17 -6.82 -11.22
CA LYS A 27 -3.96 -6.75 -9.98
C LYS A 27 -3.99 -5.35 -9.38
N TYR A 28 -2.84 -4.69 -9.26
CA TYR A 28 -2.77 -3.31 -8.75
C TYR A 28 -3.47 -2.28 -9.63
N ARG A 29 -3.53 -2.50 -10.95
CA ARG A 29 -4.23 -1.59 -11.88
C ARG A 29 -5.74 -1.76 -11.81
N GLU A 30 -6.21 -2.98 -11.60
CA GLU A 30 -7.63 -3.33 -11.50
C GLU A 30 -8.20 -2.99 -10.11
N GLU A 31 -7.50 -3.35 -9.04
CA GLU A 31 -7.94 -3.20 -7.65
C GLU A 31 -7.50 -1.87 -7.01
N ARG A 32 -7.13 -0.88 -7.82
CA ARG A 32 -6.53 0.43 -7.44
C ARG A 32 -6.60 0.71 -5.93
N THR A 33 -5.47 0.53 -5.23
CA THR A 33 -5.41 0.83 -3.80
C THR A 33 -5.27 2.33 -3.61
N ASN A 34 -6.36 3.02 -3.27
CA ASN A 34 -6.29 4.41 -2.83
C ASN A 34 -5.77 4.43 -1.39
N LEU A 35 -4.44 4.56 -1.24
CA LEU A 35 -3.83 4.80 0.05
C LEU A 35 -4.06 6.27 0.44
N VAL A 36 -4.64 6.47 1.62
CA VAL A 36 -4.86 7.79 2.21
C VAL A 36 -3.97 7.90 3.44
N TYR A 37 -3.19 8.96 3.51
CA TYR A 37 -2.41 9.28 4.71
C TYR A 37 -3.36 9.76 5.81
N ILE A 38 -3.21 9.18 7.00
CA ILE A 38 -3.94 9.57 8.21
C ILE A 38 -2.92 10.23 9.14
N GLU A 39 -3.33 11.28 9.86
CA GLU A 39 -2.44 11.97 10.79
C GLU A 39 -2.07 11.08 12.01
N PRO A 40 -0.84 11.21 12.57
CA PRO A 40 -0.34 10.38 13.68
C PRO A 40 -1.19 10.37 14.94
N ASP A 41 -1.89 11.47 15.22
CA ASP A 41 -2.77 11.61 16.38
C ASP A 41 -4.02 10.74 16.26
N LEU A 42 -4.58 10.61 15.06
CA LEU A 42 -5.73 9.77 14.75
C LEU A 42 -5.43 8.27 14.85
N PHE A 43 -4.20 7.85 14.54
CA PHE A 43 -3.79 6.45 14.66
C PHE A 43 -3.93 5.87 16.08
N LYS A 44 -3.85 6.71 17.12
CA LYS A 44 -4.05 6.27 18.51
C LYS A 44 -5.49 5.81 18.78
N PHE A 45 -6.44 6.30 17.99
CA PHE A 45 -7.87 5.98 18.14
C PHE A 45 -8.33 4.88 17.18
N PHE A 46 -7.58 4.63 16.10
CA PHE A 46 -7.91 3.65 15.06
C PHE A 46 -6.82 2.58 14.96
N PRO A 47 -6.98 1.44 15.67
CA PRO A 47 -5.97 0.38 15.65
C PRO A 47 -5.86 -0.35 14.30
N ASP A 48 -6.89 -0.28 13.46
CA ASP A 48 -6.94 -0.96 12.16
C ASP A 48 -7.83 -0.23 11.13
N SER A 49 -7.73 -0.63 9.87
CA SER A 49 -8.54 -0.08 8.78
C SER A 49 -10.05 -0.31 8.92
N GLU A 50 -10.47 -1.37 9.62
CA GLU A 50 -11.89 -1.66 9.83
C GLU A 50 -12.54 -0.60 10.74
N SER A 51 -11.83 -0.21 11.80
CA SER A 51 -12.26 0.83 12.74
C SER A 51 -12.43 2.19 12.06
N VAL A 52 -11.50 2.56 11.16
CA VAL A 52 -11.60 3.78 10.34
C VAL A 52 -12.83 3.72 9.43
N ASN A 53 -12.98 2.62 8.69
CA ASN A 53 -14.08 2.46 7.73
C ASN A 53 -15.45 2.50 8.42
N ARG A 54 -15.57 1.91 9.60
CA ARG A 54 -16.79 1.93 10.40
C ARG A 54 -17.15 3.36 10.83
N ALA A 55 -16.17 4.13 11.31
CA ALA A 55 -16.38 5.52 11.72
C ALA A 55 -16.80 6.41 10.52
N LEU A 56 -16.12 6.28 9.38
CA LEU A 56 -16.44 7.06 8.18
C LEU A 56 -17.82 6.72 7.62
N ARG A 57 -18.21 5.43 7.60
CA ARG A 57 -19.56 5.01 7.17
C ARG A 57 -20.65 5.55 8.10
N LYS A 58 -20.41 5.51 9.41
CA LYS A 58 -21.33 6.08 10.40
C LYS A 58 -21.53 7.58 10.17
N TYR A 59 -20.43 8.33 10.06
CA TYR A 59 -20.46 9.76 9.74
C TYR A 59 -21.23 10.05 8.45
N PHE A 60 -20.98 9.28 7.40
CA PHE A 60 -21.68 9.44 6.13
C PHE A 60 -23.20 9.23 6.28
N ASN A 61 -23.62 8.16 6.94
CA ASN A 61 -25.04 7.85 7.16
C ASN A 61 -25.75 8.91 8.02
N GLU A 62 -25.05 9.46 9.02
CA GLU A 62 -25.62 10.47 9.94
C GLU A 62 -25.78 11.85 9.29
N HIS A 63 -25.03 12.16 8.22
CA HIS A 63 -24.97 13.51 7.64
C HIS A 63 -25.46 13.54 6.18
N HIS A 64 -25.92 12.41 5.64
CA HIS A 64 -26.59 12.31 4.34
C HIS A 64 -28.07 11.89 4.47
N SER A 65 -28.81 12.49 5.40
CA SER A 65 -30.29 12.42 5.42
C SER A 65 -30.91 13.70 4.86
#